data_AF-A0A967AEW7-F1
#
_entry.id   AF-A0A967AEW7-F1
#
_cell.length_a   1.000
_cell.length_b   1.000
_cell.length_c   1.000
_cell.angle_alpha   90.00
_cell.angle_beta   90.00
_cell.angle_gamma   90.00
#
_symmetry.space_group_name_H-M   'P 1'
#
loop_
_entity.id
_entity.type
_entity.pdbx_description
1 polymer ?
#
loop_
_entity_poly.entity_id
_entity_poly.type
_entity_poly.pdbx_seq_one_letter_code
_entity_poly.pdbx_strand_id
1 'polypeptide(L)'
;SNQTQTDCFVVRELELIVEPSPQVQDFDDLRACSDNPNIAVFDLTQNSSLIIGNQENLTLTYHQSQENAENGTNAIAFPVNYNGIDGEFIYIRLEGENA
;
A
#
# COMPACT_ATOMS: atom_id res chain seq x y z
N SER A 1 -47.61 9.65 -38.87
CA SER A 1 -46.39 10.47 -38.81
C SER A 1 -45.37 9.77 -37.93
N ASN A 2 -44.18 9.51 -38.47
CA ASN A 2 -43.12 8.70 -37.86
C ASN A 2 -42.41 9.51 -36.76
N GLN A 3 -42.46 9.06 -35.51
CA GLN A 3 -41.74 9.67 -34.40
C GLN A 3 -40.36 9.01 -34.34
N THR A 4 -39.38 9.60 -35.01
CA THR A 4 -37.97 9.27 -34.79
C THR A 4 -37.64 9.60 -33.34
N GLN A 5 -37.39 8.56 -32.54
CA GLN A 5 -36.83 8.69 -31.20
C GLN A 5 -35.44 9.32 -31.34
N THR A 6 -35.39 10.65 -31.26
CA THR A 6 -34.14 11.39 -31.18
C THR A 6 -33.52 11.04 -29.84
N ASP A 7 -32.39 10.36 -29.87
CA ASP A 7 -31.64 9.96 -28.69
C ASP A 7 -31.14 11.25 -28.00
N CYS A 8 -31.92 11.75 -27.03
CA CYS A 8 -31.60 12.94 -26.27
C CYS A 8 -30.61 12.56 -25.18
N PHE A 9 -29.32 12.81 -25.41
CA PHE A 9 -28.32 12.74 -24.37
C PHE A 9 -27.82 14.14 -24.00
N VAL A 10 -27.52 14.29 -22.71
CA VAL A 10 -26.92 15.48 -22.14
C VAL A 10 -25.47 15.15 -21.84
N VAL A 11 -24.54 15.80 -22.54
CA VAL A 11 -23.11 15.70 -22.24
C VAL A 11 -22.78 16.72 -21.15
N ARG A 12 -22.02 16.29 -20.15
CA ARG A 12 -21.43 17.12 -19.12
C ARG A 12 -19.92 16.89 -19.13
N GLU A 13 -19.18 17.93 -18.80
CA GLU A 13 -17.74 17.81 -18.59
C GLU A 13 -17.51 17.14 -17.23
N LEU A 14 -16.73 16.06 -17.25
CA LEU A 14 -16.17 15.44 -16.05
C LEU A 14 -14.75 15.97 -15.92
N GLU A 15 -14.47 16.70 -14.85
CA GLU A 15 -13.10 17.04 -14.50
C GLU A 15 -12.46 15.84 -13.81
N LEU A 16 -11.49 15.23 -14.49
CA LEU A 16 -10.66 14.17 -13.92
C LEU A 16 -9.40 14.80 -13.35
N ILE A 17 -9.25 14.75 -12.03
CA ILE A 17 -8.02 15.14 -11.35
C ILE A 17 -7.21 13.86 -11.14
N VAL A 18 -6.05 13.77 -11.79
CA VAL A 18 -5.12 12.64 -11.63
C VAL A 18 -4.06 13.03 -10.62
N GLU A 19 -4.03 12.33 -9.49
CA GLU A 19 -2.94 12.45 -8.53
C GLU A 19 -1.75 11.56 -8.94
N PRO A 20 -0.50 12.01 -8.75
CA PRO A 20 0.67 11.19 -9.04
C PRO A 20 0.72 9.98 -8.10
N SER A 21 1.15 8.83 -8.63
CA SER A 21 1.36 7.64 -7.79
C SER A 21 2.46 7.88 -6.75
N PRO A 22 2.34 7.30 -5.54
CA PRO A 22 3.36 7.42 -4.51
C PRO A 22 4.72 6.92 -4.98
N GLN A 23 5.79 7.59 -4.56
CA GLN A 23 7.17 7.21 -4.83
C GLN A 23 7.79 6.62 -3.56
N VAL A 24 8.48 5.49 -3.68
CA VAL A 24 9.17 4.84 -2.54
C VAL A 24 10.67 5.02 -2.73
N GLN A 25 11.36 5.46 -1.68
CA GLN A 25 12.82 5.49 -1.63
C GLN A 25 13.36 4.14 -1.15
N ASP A 26 14.58 3.79 -1.55
CA ASP A 26 15.26 2.62 -1.01
C ASP A 26 15.51 2.77 0.50
N PHE A 27 15.38 1.66 1.22
CA PHE A 27 15.62 1.58 2.66
C PHE A 27 16.33 0.27 2.99
N ASP A 28 17.02 0.25 4.12
CA ASP A 28 17.75 -0.92 4.56
C ASP A 28 16.81 -2.00 5.11
N ASP A 29 17.22 -3.26 4.95
CA ASP A 29 16.53 -4.40 5.55
C ASP A 29 16.53 -4.31 7.08
N LEU A 30 15.43 -4.77 7.69
CA LEU A 30 15.34 -4.90 9.14
C LEU A 30 16.12 -6.12 9.62
N ARG A 31 16.83 -5.95 10.74
CA ARG A 31 17.60 -7.02 11.38
C ARG A 31 17.30 -7.08 12.86
N ALA A 32 17.03 -8.28 13.36
CA ALA A 32 16.82 -8.54 14.77
C ALA A 32 17.57 -9.82 15.18
N CYS A 33 18.12 -9.81 16.39
CA CYS A 33 18.70 -11.01 17.01
C CYS A 33 17.71 -11.56 18.04
N SER A 34 17.58 -12.88 18.12
CA SER A 34 16.68 -13.56 19.03
C SER A 34 17.36 -14.77 19.65
N ASP A 35 17.09 -15.03 20.92
CA ASP A 35 17.50 -16.27 21.59
C ASP A 35 16.63 -17.47 21.16
N ASN A 36 15.48 -17.21 20.51
CA ASN A 36 14.66 -18.24 19.89
C ASN A 36 15.19 -18.54 18.49
N PRO A 37 15.54 -19.80 18.17
CA PRO A 37 16.24 -20.14 16.93
C PRO A 37 15.40 -19.98 15.66
N ASN A 38 14.07 -19.87 15.78
CA ASN A 38 13.15 -19.92 14.64
C ASN A 38 12.34 -18.63 14.43
N ILE A 39 12.36 -17.68 15.37
CA ILE A 39 11.60 -16.44 15.27
C ILE A 39 12.35 -15.27 15.91
N ALA A 40 12.19 -14.09 15.35
CA ALA A 40 12.56 -12.82 15.97
C ALA A 40 11.41 -11.82 15.87
N VAL A 41 11.34 -10.88 16.81
CA VAL A 41 10.33 -9.82 16.79
C VAL A 41 10.89 -8.64 16.02
N PHE A 42 10.15 -8.19 15.01
CA PHE A 42 10.47 -7.03 14.18
C PHE A 42 9.41 -5.95 14.35
N ASP A 43 9.86 -4.71 14.42
CA ASP A 43 9.01 -3.54 14.18
C ASP A 43 9.14 -3.16 12.70
N LEU A 44 8.17 -3.60 11.90
CA LEU A 44 8.09 -3.32 10.47
C LEU A 44 7.94 -1.82 10.18
N THR A 45 7.53 -1.03 11.18
CA THR A 45 7.27 0.40 11.02
C THR A 45 8.52 1.27 11.12
N GLN A 46 9.68 0.70 11.46
CA GLN A 46 10.94 1.46 11.61
C GLN A 46 11.30 2.27 10.35
N ASN A 47 11.00 1.74 9.17
CA ASN A 47 11.28 2.42 7.90
C ASN A 47 10.10 3.26 7.38
N SER A 48 8.96 3.35 8.09
CA SER A 48 7.75 4.01 7.59
C SER A 48 7.99 5.45 7.17
N SER A 49 8.76 6.22 7.96
CA SER A 49 9.05 7.62 7.65
C SER A 49 9.92 7.77 6.41
N LEU A 50 10.85 6.83 6.17
CA LEU A 50 11.67 6.80 4.96
C LEU A 50 10.86 6.40 3.73
N ILE A 51 9.98 5.40 3.89
CA ILE A 51 9.06 4.92 2.84
C ILE A 51 8.11 6.04 2.38
N ILE A 52 7.49 6.75 3.33
CA ILE A 52 6.53 7.83 3.03
C ILE A 52 7.26 9.09 2.56
N GLY A 53 8.42 9.40 3.16
CA GLY A 53 9.15 10.63 2.88
C GLY A 53 8.34 11.87 3.22
N ASN A 54 8.27 12.83 2.29
CA ASN A 54 7.53 14.09 2.45
C ASN A 54 6.13 14.05 1.79
N GLN A 55 5.64 12.87 1.41
CA GLN A 55 4.35 12.71 0.76
C GLN A 55 3.24 12.70 1.81
N GLU A 56 2.10 13.34 1.51
CA GLU A 56 0.96 13.45 2.40
C GLU A 56 -0.22 12.62 1.86
N ASN A 57 -1.23 12.38 2.72
CA ASN A 57 -2.47 11.65 2.39
C ASN A 57 -2.21 10.24 1.83
N LEU A 58 -1.22 9.54 2.41
CA LEU A 58 -0.89 8.16 2.04
C LEU A 58 -1.24 7.20 3.17
N THR A 59 -1.74 6.03 2.78
CA THR A 59 -1.92 4.87 3.64
C THR A 59 -0.82 3.85 3.34
N LEU A 60 -0.07 3.45 4.38
CA LEU A 60 0.97 2.41 4.31
C LEU A 60 0.48 1.14 5.03
N THR A 61 0.51 0.01 4.33
CA THR A 61 0.21 -1.31 4.90
C THR A 61 1.29 -2.34 4.56
N TYR A 62 1.40 -3.38 5.39
CA TYR A 62 2.41 -4.43 5.29
C TYR A 62 1.75 -5.79 5.06
N HIS A 63 2.38 -6.65 4.27
CA HIS A 63 1.79 -7.90 3.76
C HIS A 63 2.83 -9.01 3.66
N GLN A 64 2.40 -10.25 3.87
CA GLN A 64 3.26 -11.44 3.70
C GLN A 64 3.35 -11.91 2.25
N SER A 65 2.51 -11.38 1.35
CA SER A 65 2.55 -11.72 -0.07
C SER A 65 2.42 -10.49 -0.95
N GLN A 66 3.05 -10.57 -2.11
CA GLN A 66 2.95 -9.55 -3.15
C GLN A 66 1.50 -9.37 -3.61
N GLU A 67 0.78 -10.47 -3.85
CA GLU A 67 -0.62 -10.44 -4.29
C GLU A 67 -1.53 -9.70 -3.29
N ASN A 68 -1.32 -9.90 -1.99
CA ASN A 68 -2.09 -9.20 -0.95
C ASN A 68 -1.76 -7.70 -0.92
N ALA A 69 -0.49 -7.33 -1.11
CA ALA A 69 -0.09 -5.93 -1.22
C ALA A 69 -0.67 -5.25 -2.47
N GLU A 70 -0.66 -5.93 -3.61
CA GLU A 70 -1.23 -5.43 -4.87
C GLU A 70 -2.76 -5.25 -4.78
N ASN A 71 -3.45 -6.18 -4.11
CA ASN A 71 -4.91 -6.15 -3.94
C ASN A 71 -5.39 -5.37 -2.70
N GLY A 72 -4.49 -4.96 -1.81
CA GLY A 72 -4.85 -4.28 -0.55
C GLY A 72 -5.60 -5.17 0.45
N THR A 73 -5.36 -6.47 0.45
CA THR A 73 -6.05 -7.46 1.31
C THR A 73 -5.11 -8.07 2.33
N ASN A 74 -5.63 -8.66 3.41
CA ASN A 74 -4.83 -9.40 4.42
C ASN A 74 -3.61 -8.65 5.00
N ALA A 75 -3.76 -7.35 5.27
CA ALA A 75 -2.72 -6.56 5.92
C ALA A 75 -2.32 -7.13 7.29
N ILE A 76 -1.03 -7.06 7.61
CA ILE A 76 -0.48 -7.46 8.91
C ILE A 76 -1.04 -6.52 10.00
N ALA A 77 -1.85 -7.09 10.90
CA ALA A 77 -2.56 -6.32 11.93
C ALA A 77 -1.64 -5.71 13.01
N PHE A 78 -0.47 -6.31 13.25
CA PHE A 78 0.46 -5.92 14.31
C PHE A 78 1.88 -5.69 13.77
N PRO A 79 2.11 -4.63 12.96
CA PRO A 79 3.40 -4.42 12.30
C PRO A 79 4.53 -4.06 13.26
N VAL A 80 4.23 -3.51 14.45
CA VAL A 80 5.24 -3.12 15.45
C VAL A 80 5.82 -4.33 16.21
N ASN A 81 5.10 -5.46 16.23
CA ASN A 81 5.49 -6.67 16.96
C ASN A 81 5.34 -7.91 16.07
N TYR A 82 5.88 -7.84 14.85
CA TYR A 82 5.79 -8.93 13.89
C TYR A 82 6.75 -10.05 14.24
N ASN A 83 6.26 -11.28 14.36
CA ASN A 83 7.11 -12.46 14.53
C ASN A 83 7.58 -12.94 13.15
N GLY A 84 8.79 -12.54 12.76
CA GLY A 84 9.39 -12.90 11.49
C GLY A 84 10.39 -14.05 11.60
N ILE A 85 10.71 -14.64 10.46
CA ILE A 85 11.74 -15.66 10.30
C ILE A 85 12.93 -15.14 9.49
N ASP A 86 14.06 -15.86 9.54
CA ASP A 86 15.25 -15.47 8.78
C ASP A 86 14.99 -15.52 7.27
N GLY A 87 15.38 -14.46 6.56
CA GLY A 87 15.20 -14.31 5.11
C GLY A 87 13.76 -14.11 4.64
N GLU A 88 12.82 -13.75 5.53
CA GLU A 88 11.43 -13.48 5.16
C GLU A 88 11.28 -12.19 4.36
N PHE A 89 10.47 -12.22 3.30
CA PHE A 89 10.07 -11.03 2.54
C PHE A 89 8.74 -10.47 3.04
N ILE A 90 8.75 -9.18 3.37
CA ILE A 90 7.54 -8.41 3.66
C ILE A 90 7.31 -7.41 2.53
N TYR A 91 6.08 -7.38 2.03
CA TYR A 91 5.65 -6.52 0.94
C TYR A 91 4.89 -5.33 1.51
N ILE A 92 5.14 -4.14 0.97
CA ILE A 92 4.44 -2.92 1.37
C ILE A 92 3.43 -2.52 0.29
N ARG A 93 2.32 -1.94 0.71
CA ARG A 93 1.41 -1.17 -0.15
C ARG A 93 1.37 0.26 0.34
N LEU A 94 1.70 1.19 -0.56
CA LEU A 94 1.59 2.62 -0.34
C LEU A 94 0.54 3.18 -1.32
N GLU A 95 -0.54 3.73 -0.79
CA GLU A 95 -1.73 4.13 -1.55
C GLU A 95 -2.21 5.52 -1.12
N GLY A 96 -2.63 6.36 -2.07
CA GLY A 96 -3.21 7.67 -1.76
C GLY A 96 -4.67 7.56 -1.32
N GLU A 97 -5.16 8.50 -0.49
CA GLU A 97 -6.55 8.50 0.00
C GLU A 97 -7.62 8.61 -1.10
N ASN A 98 -7.26 9.04 -2.31
CA ASN A 98 -8.14 9.21 -3.46
C ASN A 98 -7.99 8.11 -4.54
N ALA A 99 -7.28 7.02 -4.22
CA ALA A 99 -7.01 5.91 -5.14
C ALA A 99 -8.19 4.93 -5.30
#